data_AF-A0A938KTJ2-F1
#
_entry.id   AF-A0A938KTJ2-F1
#
_cell.length_a   1.000
_cell.length_b   1.000
_cell.length_c   1.000
_cell.angle_alpha   90.00
_cell.angle_beta   90.00
_cell.angle_gamma   90.00
#
_symmetry.space_group_name_H-M   'P 1'
#
loop_
_entity.id
_entity.type
_entity.pdbx_description
1 polymer ?
#
loop_
_entity_poly.entity_id
_entity_poly.type
_entity_poly.pdbx_seq_one_letter_code
_entity_poly.pdbx_strand_id
1 'polypeptide(L)'
;TMATVLDRLTPTGATFNGHNAAVWREDLIRVNGFDERLEWGGLDRELGERLENAGVRGYQLRHRALVVHLDHGRGYKRPEAIARNRAIRDEVAAKRLTRTPEGLDRHLGGPA
;
A
#
# COMPACT_ATOMS: atom_id res chain seq x y z
N THR A 1 -7.96 -20.41 -16.18
CA THR A 1 -9.28 -20.58 -15.52
C THR A 1 -10.16 -19.39 -15.83
N MET A 2 -11.46 -19.41 -15.50
CA MET A 2 -12.34 -18.24 -15.63
C MET A 2 -11.75 -17.01 -14.92
N ALA A 3 -11.17 -17.20 -13.74
CA ALA A 3 -10.46 -16.14 -13.02
C ALA A 3 -9.33 -15.50 -13.84
N THR A 4 -8.51 -16.28 -14.56
CA THR A 4 -7.44 -15.75 -15.42
C THR A 4 -7.97 -14.84 -16.52
N VAL A 5 -9.12 -15.18 -17.12
CA VAL A 5 -9.75 -14.35 -18.16
C VAL A 5 -10.25 -13.04 -17.54
N LEU A 6 -10.93 -13.12 -16.39
CA LEU A 6 -11.46 -11.93 -15.71
C LEU A 6 -10.36 -10.97 -15.23
N ASP A 7 -9.21 -11.49 -14.78
CA ASP A 7 -8.07 -10.64 -14.38
C ASP A 7 -7.38 -9.95 -15.56
N ARG A 8 -7.45 -10.54 -16.76
CA ARG A 8 -6.92 -9.91 -17.97
C ARG A 8 -7.83 -8.81 -18.50
N LEU A 9 -9.13 -8.95 -18.27
CA LEU A 9 -10.15 -8.00 -18.76
C LEU A 9 -10.46 -6.87 -17.78
N THR A 10 -10.14 -7.04 -16.50
CA THR A 10 -10.46 -6.01 -15.49
C THR A 10 -9.68 -4.72 -15.74
N PRO A 11 -10.33 -3.54 -15.62
CA PRO A 11 -9.61 -2.26 -15.71
C PRO A 11 -8.81 -1.94 -14.43
N THR A 12 -8.91 -2.77 -13.39
CA THR A 12 -8.23 -2.53 -12.12
C THR A 12 -6.77 -2.97 -12.20
N GLY A 13 -5.84 -2.04 -11.94
CA GLY A 13 -4.42 -2.36 -11.84
C GLY A 13 -4.08 -3.20 -10.59
N ALA A 14 -2.97 -3.95 -10.67
CA ALA A 14 -2.44 -4.79 -9.57
C ALA A 14 -1.75 -3.97 -8.47
N THR A 15 -2.47 -2.98 -7.96
CA THR A 15 -2.01 -2.06 -6.91
C THR A 15 -2.05 -2.71 -5.53
N PHE A 16 -1.15 -2.32 -4.64
CA PHE A 16 -1.14 -2.83 -3.26
C PHE A 16 -2.35 -2.30 -2.48
N ASN A 17 -3.13 -3.21 -1.89
CA ASN A 17 -4.31 -2.89 -1.07
C ASN A 17 -4.32 -3.84 0.14
N GLY A 18 -4.26 -3.29 1.36
CA GLY A 18 -3.88 -4.02 2.58
C GLY A 18 -4.91 -5.01 3.11
N HIS A 19 -6.15 -4.99 2.61
CA HIS A 19 -7.24 -5.83 3.11
C HIS A 19 -6.90 -7.34 3.12
N ASN A 20 -6.32 -7.85 2.03
CA ASN A 20 -5.78 -9.20 1.94
C ASN A 20 -4.57 -9.17 1.02
N ALA A 21 -3.42 -8.80 1.58
CA ALA A 21 -2.17 -8.66 0.86
C ALA A 21 -1.01 -9.24 1.67
N ALA A 22 0.03 -9.63 0.93
CA ALA A 22 1.30 -10.04 1.49
C ALA A 22 2.42 -9.35 0.72
N VAL A 23 3.53 -9.14 1.41
CA VAL A 23 4.76 -8.55 0.87
C VAL A 23 5.93 -9.34 1.45
N TRP A 24 6.97 -9.56 0.65
CA TRP A 24 8.18 -10.19 1.15
C TRP A 24 8.80 -9.32 2.25
N ARG A 25 9.31 -9.95 3.30
CA ARG A 25 9.87 -9.26 4.45
C ARG A 25 11.02 -8.34 4.02
N GLU A 26 11.88 -8.83 3.15
CA GLU A 26 13.05 -8.11 2.64
C GLU A 26 12.64 -6.86 1.87
N ASP A 27 11.58 -6.96 1.04
CA ASP A 27 11.03 -5.81 0.31
C ASP A 27 10.38 -4.80 1.24
N LEU A 28 9.65 -5.26 2.26
CA LEU A 28 9.03 -4.40 3.26
C LEU A 28 10.06 -3.62 4.07
N ILE A 29 11.14 -4.29 4.50
CA ILE A 29 12.26 -3.65 5.20
C ILE A 29 12.96 -2.66 4.27
N ARG A 30 13.20 -3.03 3.01
CA ARG A 30 13.89 -2.20 2.01
C ARG A 30 13.18 -0.86 1.78
N VAL A 31 11.85 -0.83 1.81
CA VAL A 31 11.08 0.41 1.66
C VAL A 31 10.79 1.12 3.00
N ASN A 32 11.27 0.57 4.11
CA ASN A 32 11.03 1.05 5.48
C ASN A 32 9.58 0.92 5.97
N GLY A 33 8.87 -0.15 5.60
CA GLY A 33 7.52 -0.41 6.11
C GLY A 33 6.46 0.61 5.67
N PHE A 34 5.39 0.75 6.44
CA PHE A 34 4.40 1.81 6.24
C PHE A 34 4.99 3.16 6.62
N ASP A 35 4.54 4.22 5.94
CA ASP A 35 4.84 5.59 6.35
C ASP A 35 3.92 6.00 7.50
N GLU A 36 4.49 6.10 8.69
CA GLU A 36 3.79 6.35 9.96
C GLU A 36 3.27 7.77 10.11
N ARG A 37 3.59 8.66 9.15
CA ARG A 37 2.95 9.98 9.05
C ARG A 37 1.52 9.87 8.52
N LEU A 38 1.18 8.78 7.81
CA LEU A 38 -0.14 8.60 7.21
C LEU A 38 -1.14 8.08 8.24
N GLU A 39 -2.30 8.72 8.24
CA GLU A 39 -3.47 8.26 8.99
C GLU A 39 -4.36 7.36 8.12
N TRP A 40 -5.57 7.06 8.58
CA TRP A 40 -6.53 6.32 7.76
C TRP A 40 -6.77 6.98 6.40
N GLY A 41 -6.66 6.17 5.34
CA GLY A 41 -6.97 6.53 3.97
C GLY A 41 -5.73 6.60 3.06
N GLY A 42 -5.53 5.59 2.22
CA GLY A 42 -4.50 5.59 1.18
C GLY A 42 -3.11 5.08 1.59
N LEU A 43 -2.88 4.73 2.86
CA LEU A 43 -1.59 4.22 3.35
C LEU A 43 -1.09 2.96 2.62
N ASP A 44 -1.99 2.01 2.32
CA ASP A 44 -1.63 0.80 1.56
C ASP A 44 -1.15 1.13 0.15
N ARG A 45 -1.79 2.13 -0.47
CA ARG A 45 -1.45 2.55 -1.84
C ARG A 45 -0.12 3.26 -1.87
N GLU A 46 0.19 4.08 -0.86
CA GLU A 46 1.49 4.72 -0.67
C GLU A 46 2.61 3.68 -0.51
N LEU A 47 2.40 2.66 0.33
CA LEU A 47 3.34 1.54 0.46
C LEU A 47 3.54 0.83 -0.88
N GLY A 48 2.45 0.57 -1.61
CA GLY A 48 2.50 -0.01 -2.95
C GLY A 48 3.30 0.83 -3.94
N GLU A 49 3.12 2.15 -3.93
CA GLU A 49 3.85 3.09 -4.79
C GLU A 49 5.35 3.05 -4.51
N ARG A 50 5.78 3.01 -3.24
CA ARG A 50 7.19 2.84 -2.89
C ARG A 50 7.75 1.49 -3.32
N LEU A 51 7.00 0.40 -3.13
CA LEU A 51 7.38 -0.93 -3.60
C LEU A 51 7.58 -0.96 -5.13
N GLU A 52 6.63 -0.40 -5.88
CA GLU A 52 6.71 -0.28 -7.35
C GLU A 52 7.89 0.59 -7.80
N ASN A 53 8.11 1.73 -7.14
CA ASN A 53 9.28 2.58 -7.38
C ASN A 53 10.59 1.84 -7.10
N ALA A 54 10.59 0.95 -6.11
CA ALA A 54 11.71 0.08 -5.76
C ALA A 54 11.82 -1.18 -6.66
N GLY A 55 11.05 -1.26 -7.75
CA GLY A 55 11.11 -2.33 -8.74
C GLY A 55 10.35 -3.60 -8.37
N VAL A 56 9.58 -3.60 -7.27
CA VAL A 56 8.71 -4.73 -6.91
C VAL A 56 7.50 -4.72 -7.82
N ARG A 57 7.18 -5.87 -8.41
CA ARG A 57 5.99 -6.03 -9.25
C ARG A 57 4.88 -6.71 -8.46
N GLY A 58 3.75 -6.02 -8.32
CA GLY A 58 2.55 -6.58 -7.68
C GLY A 58 1.93 -7.72 -8.48
N TYR A 59 1.31 -8.66 -7.77
CA TYR A 59 0.50 -9.73 -8.34
C TYR A 59 -0.92 -9.65 -7.78
N GLN A 60 -1.93 -9.68 -8.66
CA GLN A 60 -3.33 -9.70 -8.23
C GLN A 60 -3.85 -11.13 -8.09
N LEU A 61 -4.49 -11.42 -6.95
CA LEU A 61 -5.23 -12.66 -6.70
C LEU A 61 -6.75 -12.47 -6.84
N ARG A 62 -7.15 -11.50 -7.68
CA ARG A 62 -8.56 -11.18 -7.92
C ARG A 62 -9.31 -12.44 -8.38
N HIS A 63 -10.57 -12.59 -7.96
CA HIS A 63 -11.43 -13.74 -8.26
C HIS A 63 -10.94 -15.12 -7.77
N ARG A 64 -9.92 -15.18 -6.88
CA ARG A 64 -9.41 -16.44 -6.30
C ARG A 64 -9.42 -16.45 -4.76
N ALA A 65 -9.06 -15.33 -4.14
CA ALA A 65 -9.02 -15.19 -2.68
C ALA A 65 -10.18 -14.31 -2.19
N LEU A 66 -11.38 -14.89 -2.17
CA LEU A 66 -12.58 -14.18 -1.75
C LEU A 66 -12.55 -13.89 -0.25
N VAL A 67 -13.01 -12.70 0.11
CA VAL A 67 -12.99 -12.16 1.47
C VAL A 67 -14.30 -11.40 1.70
N VAL A 68 -14.79 -11.42 2.93
CA VAL A 68 -16.02 -10.75 3.32
C VAL A 68 -15.67 -9.63 4.29
N HIS A 69 -16.19 -8.43 4.04
CA HIS A 69 -16.08 -7.31 4.97
C HIS A 69 -17.27 -7.34 5.92
N LEU A 70 -17.00 -7.33 7.23
CA LEU A 70 -18.02 -7.10 8.24
C LEU A 70 -18.27 -5.59 8.31
N ASP A 71 -19.52 -5.19 8.09
CA ASP A 71 -19.85 -3.77 8.04
C ASP A 71 -19.64 -3.09 9.39
N HIS A 72 -19.15 -1.85 9.34
CA HIS A 72 -18.94 -1.01 10.51
C HIS A 72 -18.89 0.47 10.13
N GLY A 73 -19.19 1.33 11.10
CA GLY A 73 -19.08 2.77 10.94
C GLY A 73 -17.65 3.23 10.62
N ARG A 74 -17.53 4.41 10.00
CA ARG A 74 -16.26 4.97 9.52
C ARG A 74 -15.89 6.29 10.21
N GLY A 75 -16.14 6.40 11.51
CA GLY A 75 -15.89 7.61 12.30
C GLY A 75 -14.43 8.07 12.36
N TYR A 76 -13.49 7.20 12.00
CA TYR A 76 -12.07 7.51 11.86
C TYR A 76 -11.75 8.37 10.61
N LYS A 77 -12.69 8.53 9.67
CA LYS A 77 -12.45 9.21 8.39
C LYS A 77 -12.42 10.73 8.57
N ARG A 78 -11.23 11.32 8.44
CA ARG A 78 -11.00 12.77 8.55
C ARG A 78 -10.59 13.39 7.20
N PRO A 79 -11.31 14.39 6.66
CA PRO A 79 -10.98 15.02 5.38
C PRO A 79 -9.56 15.61 5.33
N GLU A 80 -9.11 16.22 6.42
CA GLU A 80 -7.79 16.86 6.52
C GLU A 80 -6.67 15.82 6.47
N ALA A 81 -6.89 14.66 7.11
CA ALA A 81 -5.97 13.53 7.06
C ALA A 81 -5.88 12.94 5.64
N ILE A 82 -7.02 12.80 4.95
CA ILE A 82 -7.05 12.34 3.55
C ILE A 82 -6.26 13.30 2.65
N ALA A 83 -6.41 14.61 2.85
CA ALA A 83 -5.68 15.61 2.08
C ALA A 83 -4.16 15.53 2.33
N ARG A 84 -3.73 15.40 3.60
CA ARG A 84 -2.31 15.19 3.95
C ARG A 84 -1.75 13.91 3.33
N ASN A 85 -2.46 12.78 3.48
CA ASN A 85 -2.06 11.50 2.92
C ASN A 85 -1.93 11.56 1.39
N ARG A 86 -2.85 12.28 0.71
CA ARG A 86 -2.77 12.49 -0.74
C ARG A 86 -1.52 13.28 -1.12
N ALA A 87 -1.20 14.36 -0.41
CA ALA A 87 -0.01 15.16 -0.69
C ALA A 87 1.28 14.34 -0.56
N ILE A 88 1.38 13.48 0.46
CA ILE A 88 2.52 12.57 0.63
C ILE A 88 2.61 11.58 -0.54
N ARG A 89 1.48 10.98 -0.94
CA ARG A 89 1.44 10.05 -2.08
C ARG A 89 1.81 10.71 -3.40
N ASP A 90 1.31 11.93 -3.65
CA ASP A 90 1.64 12.70 -4.84
C ASP A 90 3.14 12.98 -4.91
N GLU A 91 3.78 13.29 -3.77
CA GLU A 91 5.23 13.44 -3.66
C GLU A 91 5.98 12.12 -3.93
N VAL A 92 5.54 11.01 -3.32
CA VAL A 92 6.13 9.68 -3.52
C VAL A 92 6.09 9.29 -4.99
N ALA A 93 4.96 9.51 -5.66
CA ALA A 93 4.79 9.23 -7.08
C ALA A 93 5.67 10.16 -7.94
N ALA A 94 5.61 11.47 -7.70
CA ALA A 94 6.33 12.46 -8.51
C ALA A 94 7.85 12.32 -8.40
N LYS A 95 8.37 12.05 -7.20
CA LYS A 95 9.81 11.91 -6.95
C LYS A 95 10.30 10.47 -7.04
N ARG A 96 9.41 9.52 -7.34
CA ARG A 96 9.68 8.08 -7.35
C ARG A 96 10.37 7.60 -6.07
N LEU A 97 9.91 8.08 -4.92
CA LEU A 97 10.49 7.71 -3.62
C LEU A 97 10.34 6.20 -3.40
N THR A 98 11.39 5.57 -2.92
CA THR A 98 11.42 4.12 -2.66
C THR A 98 11.38 3.78 -1.18
N ARG A 99 11.62 4.77 -0.30
CA ARG A 99 11.71 4.58 1.15
C ARG A 99 11.05 5.75 1.88
N THR A 100 10.30 5.47 2.93
CA THR A 100 9.75 6.53 3.81
C THR A 100 10.80 7.00 4.83
N PRO A 101 10.85 8.30 5.18
CA PRO A 101 11.66 8.80 6.28
C PRO A 101 11.14 8.42 7.67
N GLU A 102 9.84 8.13 7.80
CA GLU A 102 9.21 7.79 9.09
C GLU A 102 8.48 6.46 8.95
N GLY A 103 9.15 5.36 9.29
CA GLY A 103 8.59 4.02 9.12
C GLY A 103 9.17 2.99 10.08
N LEU A 104 9.31 1.76 9.60
CA LEU A 104 9.64 0.58 10.42
C LEU A 104 10.90 0.74 11.27
N ASP A 105 11.94 1.40 10.75
CA ASP A 105 13.22 1.63 11.43
C ASP A 105 13.11 2.30 12.80
N ARG A 106 12.07 3.10 13.03
CA ARG A 106 11.79 3.72 14.34
C ARG A 106 11.57 2.71 15.46
N HIS A 107 11.22 1.47 15.12
CA HIS A 107 10.94 0.39 16.05
C HIS A 107 12.08 -0.64 16.13
N LEU A 108 13.17 -0.46 15.37
CA LEU A 108 14.26 -1.43 15.25
C LEU A 108 15.48 -1.16 16.16
N GLY A 109 15.42 -0.14 17.03
CA GLY A 109 16.40 0.06 18.10
C GLY A 109 17.78 0.60 17.68
N GLY A 110 17.95 1.02 16.42
CA GLY A 110 19.20 1.56 15.88
C GLY A 110 19.21 1.47 14.36
N PRO A 111 20.08 2.22 13.64
CA PRO A 111 20.01 2.31 12.19
C PRO A 111 20.23 0.93 11.54
N ALA A 112 19.34 0.58 10.61
CA ALA A 112 19.45 -0.56 9.72
C ALA A 112 20.55 -0.36 8.68
#